data_AF-A0AAX2S1Z8-F1
#
_entry.id   AF-A0AAX2S1Z8-F1
#
_cell.length_a   1.000
_cell.length_b   1.000
_cell.length_c   1.000
_cell.angle_alpha   90.00
_cell.angle_beta   90.00
_cell.angle_gamma   90.00
#
_symmetry.space_group_name_H-M   'P 1'
#
loop_
_entity.id
_entity.type
_entity.pdbx_description
1 polymer ?
#
loop_
_entity_poly.entity_id
_entity_poly.type
_entity_poly.pdbx_seq_one_letter_code
_entity_poly.pdbx_strand_id
1 'polypeptide(L)' 'MSNDNLALLAAAAYGEFSEINNIKEIQKTLIKKAEVSATQAEKFTDTYEIIAHQANTASGYSGTIVKNKYFT' A
#
# COMPACT_ATOMS: atom_id res chain seq x y z
N MET A 1 2.67 -2.66 18.68
CA MET A 1 2.42 -1.69 17.58
C MET A 1 3.44 -1.74 16.43
N SER A 2 4.58 -2.43 16.53
CA SER A 2 5.59 -2.51 15.44
C SER A 2 5.21 -3.44 14.28
N ASN A 3 4.51 -4.55 14.54
CA ASN A 3 4.29 -5.60 13.54
C ASN A 3 3.15 -5.29 12.56
N ASP A 4 2.12 -4.55 12.99
CA ASP A 4 0.98 -4.19 12.14
C ASP A 4 1.44 -3.36 10.92
N ASN A 5 2.46 -2.51 11.10
CA ASN A 5 2.98 -1.69 10.02
C ASN A 5 3.74 -2.52 8.97
N LEU A 6 4.46 -3.56 9.37
CA LEU A 6 5.16 -4.45 8.44
C LEU A 6 4.18 -5.29 7.61
N ALA A 7 3.10 -5.76 8.24
CA ALA A 7 2.04 -6.49 7.54
C ALA A 7 1.33 -5.61 6.48
N LEU A 8 1.08 -4.33 6.79
CA LEU A 8 0.47 -3.39 5.84
C LEU A 8 1.41 -3.04 4.68
N LEU A 9 2.72 -2.94 4.92
CA LEU A 9 3.71 -2.73 3.86
C LEU A 9 3.80 -3.94 2.92
N ALA A 10 3.78 -5.16 3.48
CA ALA A 10 3.76 -6.38 2.69
C ALA A 10 2.48 -6.48 1.84
N ALA A 11 1.32 -6.17 2.42
CA ALA A 11 0.05 -6.08 1.69
C ALA A 11 0.12 -5.11 0.49
N ALA A 12 0.74 -3.95 0.69
CA ALA A 12 0.92 -2.96 -0.38
C ALA A 12 1.91 -3.42 -1.47
N ALA A 13 2.80 -4.38 -1.23
CA ALA A 13 3.69 -4.91 -2.28
C ALA A 13 2.94 -5.73 -3.35
N TYR A 14 1.77 -6.26 -3.00
CA TYR A 14 0.91 -7.06 -3.88
C TYR A 14 -0.35 -6.31 -4.36
N GLY A 15 -0.57 -5.08 -3.89
CA GLY A 15 -1.66 -4.25 -4.37
C GLY A 15 -1.42 -3.82 -5.83
N GLU A 16 -2.47 -3.77 -6.64
CA GLU A 16 -2.43 -3.20 -8.00
C GLU A 16 -2.89 -1.73 -7.92
N PHE A 17 -1.94 -0.80 -7.78
CA PHE A 17 -2.25 0.62 -7.64
C PHE A 17 -2.17 1.34 -8.98
N SER A 18 -3.30 1.46 -9.68
CA SER A 18 -3.43 2.24 -10.92
C SER A 18 -3.43 3.75 -10.68
N GLU A 19 -3.95 4.19 -9.54
CA GLU A 19 -4.07 5.61 -9.15
C GLU A 19 -3.40 5.87 -7.79
N ILE A 20 -2.08 5.98 -7.77
CA ILE A 20 -1.31 6.18 -6.53
C ILE A 20 -1.57 7.54 -5.83
N ASN A 21 -2.19 8.50 -6.53
CA ASN A 21 -2.57 9.80 -5.96
C ASN A 21 -4.00 9.82 -5.40
N ASN A 22 -4.76 8.74 -5.58
CA ASN A 22 -6.15 8.65 -5.17
C ASN A 22 -6.29 7.76 -3.94
N ILE A 23 -6.33 8.38 -2.76
CA ILE A 23 -6.43 7.68 -1.46
C ILE A 23 -7.59 6.68 -1.42
N LYS A 24 -8.75 7.02 -1.99
CA LYS A 24 -9.92 6.14 -1.98
C LYS A 24 -9.70 4.88 -2.82
N GLU A 25 -9.07 5.02 -3.98
CA GLU A 25 -8.74 3.87 -4.83
C GLU A 25 -7.61 3.04 -4.20
N ILE A 26 -6.62 3.65 -3.54
CA ILE A 26 -5.59 2.93 -2.78
C ILE A 26 -6.23 2.08 -1.67
N GLN A 27 -7.09 2.68 -0.84
CA GLN A 27 -7.78 1.97 0.24
C GLN A 27 -8.63 0.82 -0.32
N LYS A 28 -9.36 1.06 -1.40
CA LYS A 28 -10.18 0.06 -2.07
C LYS A 28 -9.35 -1.08 -2.63
N THR A 29 -8.19 -0.80 -3.23
CA THR A 29 -7.25 -1.84 -3.69
C THR A 29 -6.72 -2.65 -2.51
N LEU A 30 -6.30 -2.01 -1.42
CA LEU A 30 -5.83 -2.72 -0.22
C LEU A 30 -6.91 -3.66 0.33
N ILE A 31 -8.15 -3.19 0.44
CA ILE A 31 -9.27 -4.00 0.93
C ILE A 31 -9.57 -5.17 -0.02
N LYS A 32 -9.61 -4.93 -1.33
CA LYS A 32 -10.06 -5.94 -2.31
C LYS A 32 -8.98 -6.92 -2.74
N LYS A 33 -7.71 -6.50 -2.77
CA LYS A 33 -6.60 -7.28 -3.32
C LYS A 33 -5.67 -7.80 -2.24
N ALA A 34 -5.49 -7.05 -1.16
CA ALA A 34 -4.64 -7.46 -0.05
C ALA A 34 -5.44 -7.94 1.18
N GLU A 35 -6.77 -8.01 1.05
CA GLU A 35 -7.71 -8.55 2.06
C GLU A 35 -7.54 -7.93 3.46
N VAL A 36 -7.09 -6.68 3.52
CA VAL A 36 -7.00 -5.94 4.79
C VAL A 36 -8.32 -5.28 5.14
N SER A 37 -8.57 -5.08 6.44
CA SER A 37 -9.77 -4.38 6.90
C SER A 37 -9.79 -2.91 6.46
N ALA A 38 -10.97 -2.29 6.41
CA ALA A 38 -11.10 -0.88 6.07
C ALA A 38 -10.27 0.03 7.01
N THR A 39 -10.28 -0.25 8.31
CA THR A 39 -9.50 0.48 9.32
C THR A 39 -7.99 0.33 9.10
N GLN A 40 -7.54 -0.83 8.63
CA GLN A 40 -6.14 -1.06 8.29
C GLN A 40 -5.72 -0.33 7.01
N ALA A 41 -6.58 -0.32 6.00
CA ALA A 41 -6.36 0.43 4.77
C ALA A 41 -6.30 1.95 5.03
N GLU A 42 -7.19 2.46 5.88
CA GLU A 42 -7.19 3.85 6.34
C GLU A 42 -5.89 4.18 7.07
N LYS A 43 -5.52 3.38 8.07
CA LYS A 43 -4.26 3.52 8.81
C LYS A 43 -3.03 3.51 7.89
N PHE A 44 -3.04 2.68 6.85
CA PHE A 44 -1.97 2.66 5.86
C PHE A 44 -1.89 4.00 5.13
N THR A 45 -3.00 4.49 4.56
CA THR A 45 -3.01 5.75 3.80
C THR A 45 -2.80 6.99 4.67
N ASP A 46 -3.06 6.91 5.97
CA ASP A 46 -2.73 7.98 6.92
C ASP A 46 -1.23 8.04 7.18
N THR A 47 -0.61 6.87 7.34
CA THR A 47 0.81 6.73 7.71
C THR A 47 1.76 6.84 6.52
N TYR A 48 1.35 6.30 5.38
CA TYR A 48 2.19 6.11 4.20
C TYR A 48 1.59 6.79 2.98
N GLU A 49 2.46 7.34 2.15
CA GLU A 49 2.15 7.86 0.82
C GLU A 49 2.83 6.96 -0.21
N ILE A 50 2.11 6.49 -1.22
CA ILE A 50 2.69 5.71 -2.32
C ILE A 50 3.35 6.68 -3.29
N ILE A 51 4.67 6.57 -3.44
CA ILE A 51 5.47 7.42 -4.32
C ILE A 51 5.60 6.80 -5.71
N ALA A 52 5.76 5.49 -5.75
CA ALA A 52 5.86 4.73 -6.99
C ALA A 52 5.34 3.32 -6.78
N HIS A 53 4.74 2.76 -7.81
CA HIS A 53 4.28 1.39 -7.79
C HIS A 53 4.52 0.75 -9.15
N GLN A 54 5.03 -0.47 -9.15
CA GLN A 54 5.23 -1.28 -10.33
C GLN A 54 4.72 -2.70 -10.06
N ALA A 55 3.51 -3.00 -10.55
CA ALA A 55 2.92 -4.33 -10.50
C ALA A 55 3.49 -5.23 -11.60
N ASN A 56 3.64 -6.52 -11.28
CA ASN A 56 3.77 -7.63 -12.24
C ASN A 56 4.69 -7.34 -13.43
N THR A 57 5.95 -6.99 -13.14
CA THR A 57 6.96 -6.89 -14.20
C THR A 57 7.22 -8.25 -14.85
N ALA A 58 7.73 -8.25 -16.08
CA ALA A 58 8.01 -9.47 -16.83
C ALA A 58 9.00 -10.42 -16.13
N SER A 59 9.75 -9.95 -15.13
CA SER A 59 10.65 -10.74 -14.29
C SER A 59 9.98 -11.34 -13.05
N GLY A 60 8.67 -11.16 -12.86
CA GLY A 60 7.93 -11.60 -11.67
C GLY A 60 8.13 -10.70 -10.45
N TYR A 61 8.78 -9.54 -10.62
CA TYR A 61 8.96 -8.55 -9.55
C TYR A 61 7.75 -7.62 -9.45
N SER A 62 7.28 -7.40 -8.22
CA SER A 62 6.39 -6.29 -7.86
C SER A 62 7.05 -5.44 -6.77
N GLY A 63 6.89 -4.13 -6.88
CA GLY A 63 7.49 -3.20 -5.92
C GLY A 63 6.60 -1.99 -5.70
N THR A 64 6.47 -1.60 -4.44
CA THR A 64 5.77 -0.38 -4.03
C THR A 64 6.71 0.44 -3.17
N ILE A 65 7.05 1.64 -3.62
CA ILE A 65 7.83 2.61 -2.85
C ILE A 65 6.85 3.48 -2.09
N VAL A 66 7.00 3.51 -0.78
CA VAL A 66 6.20 4.35 0.10
C VAL A 66 7.07 5.29 0.91
N LYS A 67 6.53 6.47 1.20
CA LYS A 67 7.10 7.44 2.13
C LYS A 67 6.28 7.41 3.42
N ASN A 68 6.94 7.27 4.57
CA ASN A 68 6.29 7.47 5.86
C ASN A 68 6.15 8.98 6.11
N LYS A 69 4.93 9.46 6.36
CA LYS A 69 4.65 10.89 6.55
C LYS A 69 5.18 11.43 7.88
N TYR A 70 5.42 10.57 8.86
CA TYR A 70 5.81 10.95 10.22
C TYR A 70 7.32 10.95 10.46
N PHE A 71 8.11 10.39 9.55
CA PHE A 71 9.57 10.44 9.59
C PHE A 71 10.07 11.21 8.38
N THR A 72 10.31 12.51 8.59
CA THR A 72 10.90 13.43 7.60
C THR A 72 12.29 13.86 8.08
#